data_AF-A0A1X0JEG0-F1
#
_entry.id   AF-A0A1X0JEG0-F1
#
_cell.length_a   1.000
_cell.length_b   1.000
_cell.length_c   1.000
_cell.angle_alpha   90.00
_cell.angle_beta   90.00
_cell.angle_gamma   90.00
#
_symmetry.space_group_name_H-M   'P 1'
#
loop_
_entity.id
_entity.type
_entity.pdbx_description
1 polymer ?
#
loop_
_entity_poly.entity_id
_entity_poly.type
_entity_poly.pdbx_seq_one_letter_code
_entity_poly.pdbx_strand_id
1 'polypeptide(L)'
;MIAYVVTLSSSVLRPSFWLVAGLAWSGDALSGAPSAIAIAPDALQVQLLRTPTRQVLDLARYFASHSQYRVVFLAELTRWLDHFGRTWSSDGIDFDQALYDITEVLPGLYLGLDHRSYCIVCDASRQGMVIHYPESREQLTEADRNTTRLGLTQTITESWPAYIQSIQGD
;
A
#
# COMPACT_ATOMS: atom_id res chain seq x y z
N MET A 1 -15.92 18.68 34.16
CA MET A 1 -15.02 18.49 33.02
C MET A 1 -14.98 16.99 32.74
N ILE A 2 -15.76 16.53 31.77
CA ILE A 2 -15.83 15.09 31.43
C ILE A 2 -14.74 14.84 30.40
N ALA A 3 -13.68 14.14 30.79
CA ALA A 3 -12.70 13.62 29.85
C ALA A 3 -13.38 12.48 29.08
N TYR A 4 -13.74 12.75 27.83
CA TYR A 4 -14.15 11.68 26.92
C TYR A 4 -12.90 10.88 26.56
N VAL A 5 -12.75 9.71 27.18
CA VAL A 5 -11.79 8.70 26.69
C VAL A 5 -12.39 8.15 25.40
N VAL A 6 -11.91 8.64 24.26
CA VAL A 6 -12.22 8.05 22.95
C VAL A 6 -11.45 6.74 22.87
N THR A 7 -12.10 5.65 23.26
CA THR A 7 -11.52 4.30 23.08
C THR A 7 -11.53 4.01 21.59
N LEU A 8 -10.36 3.97 20.97
CA LEU A 8 -10.21 3.53 19.57
C LEU A 8 -10.76 2.10 19.43
N SER A 9 -11.48 1.85 18.33
CA SER A 9 -11.81 0.48 17.97
C SER A 9 -10.52 -0.31 17.74
N SER A 10 -10.52 -1.57 18.13
CA SER A 10 -9.38 -2.47 17.93
C SER A 10 -8.95 -2.56 16.46
N SER A 11 -9.90 -2.40 15.53
CA SER A 11 -9.67 -2.38 14.07
C SER A 11 -8.81 -1.21 13.61
N VAL A 12 -8.82 -0.06 14.30
CA VAL A 12 -8.00 1.10 13.92
C VAL A 12 -6.55 0.88 14.34
N LEU A 13 -6.31 0.33 15.54
CA LEU A 13 -4.96 0.05 16.05
C LEU A 13 -4.35 -1.22 15.45
N ARG A 14 -5.19 -2.18 15.03
CA ARG A 14 -4.80 -3.46 14.48
C ARG A 14 -5.66 -3.78 13.25
N PRO A 15 -5.44 -3.08 12.12
CA PRO A 15 -6.19 -3.33 10.91
C PRO A 15 -5.90 -4.74 10.37
N SER A 16 -6.87 -5.31 9.66
CA SER A 16 -6.76 -6.66 9.10
C SER A 16 -5.69 -6.70 8.00
N PHE A 17 -5.58 -5.63 7.21
CA PHE A 17 -4.56 -5.45 6.18
C PHE A 17 -4.20 -3.97 5.96
N TRP A 18 -3.12 -3.74 5.22
CA TRP A 18 -2.69 -2.46 4.68
C TRP A 18 -2.58 -2.53 3.16
N LEU A 19 -2.99 -1.45 2.49
CA LEU A 19 -2.67 -1.21 1.09
C LEU A 19 -1.40 -0.37 1.01
N VAL A 20 -0.41 -0.83 0.27
CA VAL A 20 0.86 -0.13 0.06
C VAL A 20 0.96 0.31 -1.40
N ALA A 21 1.23 1.59 -1.59
CA ALA A 21 1.47 2.20 -2.91
C ALA A 21 2.85 2.84 -2.95
N GLY A 22 3.56 2.69 -4.07
CA GLY A 22 4.80 3.43 -4.33
C GLY A 22 4.51 4.90 -4.58
N LEU A 23 5.39 5.77 -4.09
CA LEU A 23 5.38 7.20 -4.37
C LEU A 23 6.29 7.50 -5.56
N ALA A 24 6.17 8.68 -6.15
CA ALA A 24 7.10 9.09 -7.20
C ALA A 24 8.55 9.05 -6.70
N TRP A 25 9.40 8.25 -7.34
CA TRP A 25 10.81 8.16 -6.97
C TRP A 25 11.53 9.46 -7.34
N SER A 26 12.06 10.17 -6.33
CA SER A 26 12.65 11.49 -6.54
C SER A 26 14.08 11.49 -7.08
N GLY A 27 14.58 10.36 -7.65
CA GLY A 27 15.86 10.24 -8.37
C GLY A 27 17.12 10.42 -7.50
N ASP A 28 17.17 11.53 -6.79
CA ASP A 28 18.15 11.99 -5.80
C ASP A 28 17.72 11.67 -4.36
N ALA A 29 16.73 10.79 -4.18
CA ALA A 29 16.21 10.41 -2.87
C ALA A 29 17.36 10.00 -1.95
N LEU A 30 17.66 10.85 -0.96
CA LEU A 30 18.55 10.50 0.15
C LEU A 30 18.04 9.19 0.78
N SER A 31 18.95 8.32 1.18
CA SER A 31 18.60 7.10 1.91
C SER A 31 17.64 7.44 3.06
N GLY A 32 16.41 6.91 3.00
CA GLY A 32 15.35 7.16 3.98
C GLY A 32 14.25 8.15 3.59
N ALA A 33 14.30 8.78 2.40
CA ALA A 33 13.17 9.57 1.90
C ALA A 33 11.92 8.69 1.69
N PRO A 34 10.70 9.21 1.89
CA PRO A 34 9.47 8.47 1.62
C PRO A 34 9.41 8.01 0.16
N SER A 35 9.28 6.71 -0.05
CA SER A 35 9.17 6.09 -1.37
C SER A 35 7.92 5.22 -1.51
N ALA A 36 7.20 4.99 -0.42
CA ALA A 36 5.90 4.33 -0.42
C ALA A 36 5.04 4.88 0.73
N ILE A 37 3.73 4.65 0.62
CA ILE A 37 2.76 4.91 1.68
C ILE A 37 1.98 3.63 1.99
N ALA A 38 1.74 3.37 3.26
CA ALA A 38 0.86 2.32 3.74
C ALA A 38 -0.40 2.94 4.37
N ILE A 39 -1.56 2.63 3.80
CA ILE A 39 -2.87 3.03 4.35
C ILE A 39 -3.60 1.80 4.90
N ALA A 40 -4.40 1.99 5.93
CA ALA A 40 -5.24 0.92 6.49
C ALA A 40 -6.71 1.20 6.20
N PRO A 41 -7.34 0.53 5.22
CA PRO A 41 -8.74 0.77 4.88
C PRO A 41 -9.71 0.58 6.05
N ASP A 42 -9.38 -0.30 7.00
CA ASP A 42 -10.20 -0.54 8.21
C ASP A 42 -10.17 0.61 9.21
N ALA A 43 -9.18 1.50 9.11
CA ALA A 43 -9.07 2.71 9.91
C ALA A 43 -9.76 3.93 9.25
N LEU A 44 -10.21 3.79 8.00
CA LEU A 44 -10.83 4.86 7.23
C LEU A 44 -12.36 4.76 7.28
N GLN A 45 -13.03 5.91 7.21
CA GLN A 45 -14.46 5.99 6.93
C GLN A 45 -14.69 5.84 5.42
N VAL A 46 -14.46 4.64 4.89
CA VAL A 46 -14.45 4.35 3.44
C VAL A 46 -15.71 4.80 2.69
N GLN A 47 -16.85 4.89 3.37
CA GLN A 47 -18.12 5.38 2.84
C GLN A 47 -18.11 6.87 2.47
N LEU A 48 -17.20 7.67 3.06
CA LEU A 48 -17.04 9.09 2.77
C LEU A 48 -16.05 9.36 1.63
N LEU A 49 -15.37 8.33 1.13
CA LEU A 49 -14.39 8.46 0.05
C LEU A 49 -15.06 8.63 -1.30
N ARG A 50 -14.32 9.27 -2.22
CA ARG A 50 -14.71 9.34 -3.64
C ARG A 50 -14.87 7.92 -4.20
N THR A 51 -15.82 7.74 -5.11
CA THR A 51 -16.16 6.44 -5.68
C THR A 51 -14.95 5.66 -6.24
N PRO A 52 -14.03 6.26 -7.03
CA PRO A 52 -12.89 5.52 -7.57
C PRO A 52 -11.99 4.93 -6.48
N THR A 53 -11.64 5.75 -5.49
CA THR A 53 -10.82 5.37 -4.34
C THR A 53 -11.49 4.25 -3.54
N ARG A 54 -12.79 4.38 -3.25
CA ARG A 54 -13.55 3.33 -2.57
C ARG A 54 -13.50 2.01 -3.32
N GLN A 55 -13.67 2.01 -4.65
CA GLN A 55 -13.62 0.79 -5.47
C GLN A 55 -12.24 0.12 -5.44
N VAL A 56 -11.15 0.89 -5.46
CA VAL A 56 -9.80 0.34 -5.28
C VAL A 56 -9.64 -0.30 -3.91
N LEU A 57 -10.12 0.35 -2.83
CA LEU A 57 -10.03 -0.20 -1.47
C LEU A 57 -10.92 -1.44 -1.28
N ASP A 58 -12.09 -1.48 -1.90
CA ASP A 58 -12.98 -2.65 -1.89
C ASP A 58 -12.31 -3.84 -2.59
N LEU A 59 -11.63 -3.60 -3.73
CA LEU A 59 -10.86 -4.63 -4.40
C LEU A 59 -9.67 -5.09 -3.55
N ALA A 60 -8.95 -4.16 -2.92
CA ALA A 60 -7.84 -4.49 -2.01
C ALA A 60 -8.32 -5.37 -0.85
N ARG A 61 -9.50 -5.06 -0.29
CA ARG A 61 -10.13 -5.85 0.77
C ARG A 61 -10.54 -7.23 0.29
N TYR A 62 -11.12 -7.33 -0.91
CA TYR A 62 -11.46 -8.62 -1.52
C TYR A 62 -10.20 -9.47 -1.74
N PHE A 63 -9.14 -8.89 -2.30
CA PHE A 63 -7.87 -9.57 -2.50
C PHE A 63 -7.26 -10.03 -1.17
N ALA A 64 -7.22 -9.14 -0.17
CA ALA A 64 -6.70 -9.45 1.16
C ALA A 64 -7.45 -10.62 1.80
N SER A 65 -8.79 -10.64 1.76
CA SER A 65 -9.61 -11.69 2.38
C SER A 65 -9.52 -13.06 1.70
N HIS A 66 -9.10 -13.09 0.43
CA HIS A 66 -8.85 -14.33 -0.33
C HIS A 66 -7.36 -14.68 -0.42
N SER A 67 -6.51 -13.90 0.25
CA SER A 67 -5.08 -14.14 0.39
C SER A 67 -4.74 -14.39 1.86
N GLN A 68 -3.53 -14.85 2.13
CA GLN A 68 -2.99 -14.89 3.49
C GLN A 68 -2.19 -13.61 3.83
N TYR A 69 -2.32 -12.57 3.01
CA TYR A 69 -1.47 -11.40 3.06
C TYR A 69 -2.11 -10.25 3.84
N ARG A 70 -1.34 -9.68 4.78
CA ARG A 70 -1.72 -8.45 5.49
C ARG A 70 -1.23 -7.18 4.80
N VAL A 71 -0.27 -7.28 3.89
CA VAL A 71 0.18 -6.16 3.06
C VAL A 71 -0.17 -6.49 1.61
N VAL A 72 -0.97 -5.63 1.00
CA VAL A 72 -1.36 -5.70 -0.41
C VAL A 72 -0.65 -4.59 -1.17
N PHE A 73 0.08 -4.91 -2.23
CA PHE A 73 0.68 -3.89 -3.09
C PHE A 73 -0.35 -3.40 -4.12
N LEU A 74 -0.49 -2.09 -4.29
CA LEU A 74 -1.42 -1.53 -5.28
C LEU A 74 -1.09 -2.02 -6.71
N ALA A 75 0.20 -2.09 -7.04
CA ALA A 75 0.67 -2.65 -8.31
C ALA A 75 0.27 -4.12 -8.51
N GLU A 76 0.18 -4.89 -7.42
CA GLU A 76 -0.28 -6.28 -7.46
C GLU A 76 -1.77 -6.40 -7.79
N LEU A 77 -2.60 -5.44 -7.38
CA LEU A 77 -4.00 -5.40 -7.80
C LEU A 77 -4.14 -5.12 -9.29
N THR A 78 -3.32 -4.22 -9.85
CA THR A 78 -3.23 -4.00 -11.30
C THR A 78 -2.86 -5.29 -12.03
N ARG A 79 -1.83 -6.00 -11.54
CA ARG A 79 -1.40 -7.31 -12.08
C ARG A 79 -2.51 -8.36 -12.00
N TRP A 80 -3.25 -8.37 -10.90
CA TRP A 80 -4.36 -9.30 -10.66
C TRP A 80 -5.52 -9.03 -11.61
N LEU A 81 -5.92 -7.77 -11.83
CA LEU A 81 -6.93 -7.42 -12.84
C LEU A 81 -6.51 -7.88 -14.24
N ASP A 82 -5.26 -7.59 -14.60
CA ASP A 82 -4.69 -7.96 -15.88
C ASP A 82 -4.64 -9.49 -16.09
N HIS A 83 -4.43 -10.28 -15.03
CA HIS A 83 -4.56 -11.75 -15.09
C HIS A 83 -5.94 -12.21 -15.56
N PHE A 84 -7.00 -11.46 -15.24
CA PHE A 84 -8.37 -11.71 -15.71
C PHE A 84 -8.74 -10.94 -16.99
N GLY A 85 -7.77 -10.33 -17.66
CA GLY A 85 -8.00 -9.55 -18.88
C GLY A 85 -8.76 -8.25 -18.63
N ARG A 86 -8.69 -7.70 -17.41
CA ARG A 86 -9.35 -6.46 -17.00
C ARG A 86 -8.33 -5.36 -16.75
N THR A 87 -8.79 -4.13 -16.83
CA THR A 87 -8.06 -2.93 -16.40
C THR A 87 -8.91 -2.17 -15.39
N TRP A 88 -8.31 -1.23 -14.67
CA TRP A 88 -9.10 -0.30 -13.85
C TRP A 88 -10.17 0.42 -14.67
N SER A 89 -9.81 0.89 -15.87
CA SER A 89 -10.72 1.61 -16.76
C SER A 89 -11.83 0.74 -17.35
N SER A 90 -11.59 -0.55 -17.63
CA SER A 90 -12.65 -1.47 -18.10
C SER A 90 -13.76 -1.65 -17.05
N ASP A 91 -13.42 -1.38 -15.79
CA ASP A 91 -14.32 -1.46 -14.64
C ASP A 91 -14.92 -0.10 -14.27
N GLY A 92 -14.65 0.94 -15.08
CA GLY A 92 -15.09 2.32 -14.84
C GLY A 92 -14.36 3.01 -13.69
N ILE A 93 -13.21 2.51 -13.27
CA ILE A 93 -12.42 3.07 -12.16
C ILE A 93 -11.41 4.07 -12.72
N ASP A 94 -11.54 5.34 -12.29
CA ASP A 94 -10.53 6.38 -12.49
C ASP A 94 -9.34 6.11 -11.56
N PHE A 95 -8.35 5.39 -12.07
CA PHE A 95 -7.19 4.97 -11.30
C PHE A 95 -6.30 6.15 -10.91
N ASP A 96 -6.16 7.16 -11.76
CA ASP A 96 -5.28 8.30 -11.47
C ASP A 96 -5.85 9.13 -10.31
N GLN A 97 -7.17 9.34 -10.28
CA GLN A 97 -7.82 9.98 -9.14
C GLN A 97 -7.72 9.13 -7.87
N ALA A 98 -7.88 7.81 -7.98
CA ALA A 98 -7.74 6.92 -6.83
C ALA A 98 -6.31 6.88 -6.29
N LEU A 99 -5.32 6.87 -7.18
CA LEU A 99 -3.90 6.91 -6.83
C LEU A 99 -3.56 8.22 -6.12
N TYR A 100 -4.00 9.36 -6.66
CA TYR A 100 -3.84 10.66 -6.02
C TYR A 100 -4.45 10.69 -4.61
N ASP A 101 -5.68 10.19 -4.45
CA ASP A 101 -6.30 10.14 -3.12
C ASP A 101 -5.46 9.27 -2.17
N ILE A 102 -4.97 8.12 -2.63
CA ILE A 102 -4.15 7.19 -1.83
C ILE A 102 -2.81 7.79 -1.43
N THR A 103 -2.14 8.53 -2.32
CA THR A 103 -0.77 9.04 -2.06
C THR A 103 -0.74 10.43 -1.45
N GLU A 104 -1.73 11.28 -1.71
CA GLU A 104 -1.70 12.70 -1.32
C GLU A 104 -2.78 13.10 -0.31
N VAL A 105 -3.88 12.36 -0.20
CA VAL A 105 -5.06 12.78 0.58
C VAL A 105 -5.31 11.90 1.81
N LEU A 106 -5.20 10.59 1.65
CA LEU A 106 -5.52 9.65 2.72
C LEU A 106 -4.42 9.61 3.79
N PRO A 107 -4.79 9.49 5.08
CA PRO A 107 -3.81 9.29 6.13
C PRO A 107 -3.14 7.92 5.97
N GLY A 108 -1.80 7.91 5.99
CA GLY A 108 -1.00 6.70 5.92
C GLY A 108 0.37 6.87 6.54
N LEU A 109 1.02 5.73 6.77
CA LEU A 109 2.40 5.64 7.22
C LEU A 109 3.32 5.73 6.01
N TYR A 110 4.20 6.74 5.99
CA TYR A 110 5.22 6.89 4.96
C TYR A 110 6.41 5.96 5.23
N LEU A 111 6.88 5.29 4.19
CA LEU A 111 7.91 4.26 4.25
C LEU A 111 9.09 4.65 3.37
N GLY A 112 10.30 4.64 3.95
CA GLY A 112 11.54 4.68 3.19
C GLY A 112 11.94 3.27 2.77
N LEU A 113 11.92 3.00 1.47
CA LEU A 113 12.33 1.72 0.90
C LEU A 113 13.70 1.86 0.24
N ASP A 114 14.50 0.81 0.31
CA ASP A 114 15.62 0.69 -0.62
C ASP A 114 15.12 0.54 -2.08
N HIS A 115 16.00 0.79 -3.04
CA HIS A 115 15.65 0.76 -4.46
C HIS A 115 15.03 -0.57 -4.91
N ARG A 116 15.54 -1.70 -4.40
CA ARG A 116 15.06 -3.04 -4.77
C ARG A 116 13.65 -3.28 -4.22
N SER A 117 13.41 -2.93 -2.96
CA SER A 117 12.11 -3.03 -2.30
C SER A 117 11.08 -2.11 -2.97
N TYR A 118 11.46 -0.89 -3.34
CA TYR A 118 10.62 0.03 -4.13
C TYR A 118 10.21 -0.58 -5.48
N CYS A 119 11.20 -1.13 -6.19
CA CYS A 119 11.01 -1.85 -7.43
C CYS A 119 9.97 -2.99 -7.30
N ILE A 120 10.05 -3.80 -6.24
CA ILE A 120 9.10 -4.88 -5.96
C ILE A 120 7.69 -4.35 -5.69
N VAL A 121 7.57 -3.29 -4.88
CA VAL A 121 6.28 -2.68 -4.50
C VAL A 121 5.56 -2.10 -5.72
N CYS A 122 6.31 -1.55 -6.68
CA CYS A 122 5.75 -0.91 -7.88
C CYS A 122 5.55 -1.87 -9.06
N ASP A 123 6.00 -3.12 -8.97
CA ASP A 123 5.96 -4.05 -10.08
C ASP A 123 4.57 -4.68 -10.29
N ALA A 124 3.87 -4.20 -11.34
CA ALA A 124 2.60 -4.73 -11.83
C ALA A 124 2.78 -5.75 -12.99
N SER A 125 4.00 -6.09 -13.38
CA SER A 125 4.24 -6.95 -14.54
C SER A 125 3.82 -8.40 -14.28
N ARG A 126 3.37 -9.11 -15.34
CA ARG A 126 3.05 -10.54 -15.27
C ARG A 126 4.28 -11.42 -15.12
N GLN A 127 5.37 -11.04 -15.80
CA GLN A 127 6.59 -11.84 -15.91
C GLN A 127 7.61 -11.55 -14.80
N GLY A 128 7.30 -10.59 -13.93
CA GLY A 128 8.25 -10.05 -12.96
C GLY A 128 9.23 -9.08 -13.62
N MET A 129 9.78 -8.18 -12.81
CA MET A 129 10.72 -7.18 -13.27
C MET A 129 12.18 -7.68 -13.24
N VAL A 130 12.98 -7.22 -14.21
CA VAL A 130 14.44 -7.37 -14.20
C VAL A 130 15.07 -6.03 -13.84
N ILE A 131 15.86 -5.99 -12.78
CA ILE A 131 16.70 -4.85 -12.45
C ILE A 131 18.02 -4.99 -13.20
N HIS A 132 18.36 -3.97 -14.00
CA HIS A 132 19.64 -3.90 -14.70
C HIS A 132 20.61 -3.01 -13.93
N TYR A 133 21.74 -3.60 -13.53
CA TYR A 133 22.89 -2.91 -12.95
C TYR A 133 23.98 -2.74 -14.03
N PRO A 134 25.01 -1.90 -13.82
CA PRO A 134 26.06 -1.67 -14.81
C PRO A 134 26.74 -2.96 -15.34
N GLU A 135 26.90 -3.97 -14.48
CA GLU A 135 27.61 -5.22 -14.82
C GLU A 135 26.76 -6.49 -14.63
N SER A 136 25.51 -6.37 -14.18
CA SER A 136 24.69 -7.52 -13.85
C SER A 136 23.20 -7.26 -14.04
N ARG A 137 22.41 -8.33 -13.97
CA ARG A 137 20.95 -8.24 -13.96
C ARG A 137 20.39 -9.14 -12.88
N GLU A 138 19.31 -8.70 -12.26
CA GLU A 138 18.59 -9.44 -11.23
C GLU A 138 17.14 -9.59 -11.67
N GLN A 139 16.67 -10.84 -11.78
CA GLN A 139 15.25 -11.11 -11.99
C GLN A 139 14.56 -11.13 -10.62
N LEU A 140 13.58 -10.26 -10.42
CA LEU A 140 12.73 -10.29 -9.25
C LEU A 140 11.73 -11.44 -9.38
N THR A 141 11.62 -12.23 -8.32
CA THR A 141 10.76 -13.42 -8.26
C THR A 141 9.56 -13.19 -7.35
N GLU A 142 8.62 -14.15 -7.37
CA GLU A 142 7.53 -14.17 -6.40
C GLU A 142 8.03 -14.37 -4.96
N ALA A 143 9.12 -15.12 -4.76
CA ALA A 143 9.74 -15.29 -3.46
C ALA A 143 10.31 -13.97 -2.91
N ASP A 144 10.88 -13.12 -3.78
CA ASP A 144 11.33 -11.78 -3.42
C ASP A 144 10.15 -10.91 -2.99
N ARG A 145 9.06 -10.94 -3.76
CA ARG A 145 7.82 -10.23 -3.43
C ARG A 145 7.26 -10.66 -2.07
N ASN A 146 7.26 -11.96 -1.81
CA ASN A 146 6.81 -12.53 -0.52
C ASN A 146 7.72 -12.12 0.64
N THR A 147 9.04 -12.09 0.42
CA THR A 147 10.01 -11.64 1.43
C THR A 147 9.83 -10.16 1.75
N THR A 148 9.74 -9.29 0.73
CA THR A 148 9.49 -7.85 0.92
C THR A 148 8.17 -7.60 1.63
N ARG A 149 7.11 -8.33 1.25
CA ARG A 149 5.80 -8.22 1.90
C ARG A 149 5.84 -8.60 3.38
N LEU A 150 6.55 -9.67 3.73
CA LEU A 150 6.71 -10.09 5.12
C LEU A 150 7.45 -9.02 5.94
N GLY A 151 8.56 -8.50 5.42
CA GLY A 151 9.32 -7.41 6.06
C GLY A 151 8.45 -6.18 6.29
N LEU A 152 7.73 -5.73 5.25
CA LEU A 152 6.81 -4.59 5.37
C LEU A 152 5.67 -4.87 6.35
N THR A 153 5.12 -6.09 6.38
CA THR A 153 4.07 -6.46 7.34
C THR A 153 4.57 -6.30 8.78
N GLN A 154 5.80 -6.73 9.06
CA GLN A 154 6.41 -6.56 10.38
C GLN A 154 6.61 -5.08 10.70
N THR A 155 7.31 -4.33 9.84
CA THR A 155 7.61 -2.90 10.04
C THR A 155 6.34 -2.07 10.25
N ILE A 156 5.32 -2.27 9.41
CA ILE A 156 4.06 -1.53 9.52
C ILE A 156 3.31 -1.93 10.80
N THR A 157 3.24 -3.24 11.13
CA THR A 157 2.56 -3.69 12.36
C THR A 157 3.17 -3.07 13.62
N GLU A 158 4.49 -2.94 13.67
CA GLU A 158 5.21 -2.33 14.80
C GLU A 158 5.00 -0.82 14.87
N SER A 159 5.00 -0.14 13.72
CA SER A 159 4.96 1.35 13.65
C SER A 159 3.54 1.93 13.71
N TRP A 160 2.55 1.18 13.23
CA TRP A 160 1.17 1.65 13.03
C TRP A 160 0.50 2.19 14.31
N PRO A 161 0.60 1.53 15.49
CA PRO A 161 -0.04 2.05 16.69
C PRO A 161 0.47 3.44 17.11
N ALA A 162 1.79 3.68 16.98
CA ALA A 162 2.38 4.97 17.30
C ALA A 162 1.93 6.07 16.33
N TYR A 163 1.83 5.74 15.03
CA TYR A 163 1.28 6.63 14.02
C TYR A 163 -0.18 7.03 14.30
N ILE A 164 -1.03 6.05 14.65
CA ILE A 164 -2.42 6.34 15.00
C ILE A 164 -2.50 7.25 16.24
N GLN A 165 -1.64 7.05 17.23
CA GLN A 165 -1.61 7.88 18.42
C GLN A 165 -1.16 9.32 18.11
N SER A 166 -0.23 9.53 17.17
CA SER A 166 0.24 10.88 16.83
C SER A 166 -0.86 11.70 16.17
N ILE A 167 -1.65 11.13 15.25
CA ILE A 167 -2.73 11.84 14.56
C ILE A 167 -3.97 12.09 15.44
N GLN A 168 -4.01 11.56 16.66
CA GLN A 168 -5.03 11.89 17.66
C GLN A 168 -4.63 13.04 18.59
N GLY A 169 -3.34 13.33 18.68
CA GLY A 169 -2.79 14.40 19.53
C GLY A 169 -2.82 15.77 18.87
N ASP A 170 -3.05 15.82 17.55
CA ASP A 170 -3.22 17.03 16.73
C ASP A 170 -4.72 17.40 16.59
#